data_AF-A0A1F7R7C9-F1
#
_entry.id   AF-A0A1F7R7C9-F1
#
_cell.length_a   1.000
_cell.length_b   1.000
_cell.length_c   1.000
_cell.angle_alpha   90.00
_cell.angle_beta   90.00
_cell.angle_gamma   90.00
#
_symmetry.space_group_name_H-M   'P 1'
#
loop_
_entity.id
_entity.type
_entity.pdbx_description
1 polymer ?
#
loop_
_entity_poly.entity_id
_entity_poly.type
_entity_poly.pdbx_seq_one_letter_code
_entity_poly.pdbx_strand_id
1 'polypeptide(L)' 'MAYKHTNSKGVTYYLNSKKVTLRGGKVQTIYYFSKDDRKDTGCDLPNDRSVNENPRNGFLTLKRK' A
#
# COMPACT_ATOMS: atom_id res chain seq x y z
N MET A 1 -3.90 -9.81 -9.68
CA MET A 1 -3.49 -8.46 -10.13
C MET A 1 -3.39 -7.61 -8.89
N ALA A 2 -2.40 -6.74 -8.75
CA ALA A 2 -2.30 -5.90 -7.56
C ALA A 2 -3.52 -4.99 -7.41
N TYR A 3 -3.95 -4.73 -6.18
CA TYR A 3 -4.99 -3.75 -5.92
C TYR A 3 -4.53 -2.37 -6.41
N LYS A 4 -5.40 -1.62 -7.11
CA LYS A 4 -5.12 -0.27 -7.60
C LYS A 4 -6.13 0.74 -7.07
N HIS A 5 -5.67 1.97 -6.87
CA HIS A 5 -6.49 3.07 -6.39
C HIS A 5 -6.08 4.38 -7.06
N THR A 6 -7.05 5.12 -7.57
CA THR A 6 -6.85 6.47 -8.10
C THR A 6 -7.20 7.46 -7.01
N ASN A 7 -6.23 8.28 -6.61
CA ASN A 7 -6.46 9.30 -5.58
C ASN A 7 -7.30 10.49 -6.12
N SER A 8 -7.69 11.41 -5.24
CA SER A 8 -8.44 12.61 -5.61
C SER A 8 -7.75 13.52 -6.64
N LYS A 9 -6.44 13.37 -6.82
CA LYS A 9 -5.63 14.11 -7.79
C LYS A 9 -5.50 13.40 -9.16
N GLY A 10 -6.22 12.30 -9.37
CA GLY A 10 -6.19 11.54 -10.62
C GLY A 10 -4.95 10.65 -10.79
N VAL A 11 -4.11 10.51 -9.76
CA VAL A 11 -2.91 9.66 -9.82
C VAL A 11 -3.27 8.25 -9.39
N THR A 12 -2.99 7.27 -10.26
CA THR A 12 -3.17 5.85 -9.96
C THR A 12 -1.97 5.32 -9.19
N TYR A 13 -2.25 4.60 -8.11
CA TYR A 13 -1.27 3.86 -7.34
C TYR A 13 -1.65 2.39 -7.24
N TYR A 14 -0.62 1.56 -7.08
CA TYR A 14 -0.71 0.11 -6.94
C TYR A 14 -0.24 -0.28 -5.54
N LEU A 15 -0.98 -1.19 -4.91
CA LEU A 15 -0.65 -1.72 -3.59
C LEU A 15 0.41 -2.81 -3.70
N ASN A 16 1.42 -2.68 -2.85
CA ASN A 16 2.50 -3.64 -2.74
C ASN A 16 2.66 -4.11 -1.29
N SER A 17 3.25 -5.29 -1.13
CA SER A 17 3.68 -5.83 0.16
C SER A 17 5.13 -6.27 0.14
N LYS A 18 5.79 -6.20 1.30
CA LYS A 18 7.14 -6.74 1.49
C LYS A 18 7.30 -7.24 2.92
N LYS A 19 7.96 -8.39 3.10
CA LYS A 19 8.46 -8.81 4.41
C LYS A 19 9.76 -8.07 4.70
N VAL A 20 9.80 -7.36 5.80
CA VAL A 20 10.99 -6.62 6.26
C VAL A 20 11.31 -7.04 7.69
N THR A 21 12.61 -7.07 8.01
CA THR A 21 13.09 -7.29 9.37
C THR A 21 13.28 -5.93 10.02
N LEU A 22 12.51 -5.66 11.07
CA LEU A 22 12.62 -4.41 11.82
C LEU A 22 13.88 -4.41 12.71
N ARG A 23 14.25 -3.21 13.17
CA ARG A 23 15.29 -3.02 14.20
C ARG A 23 14.84 -3.75 15.47
N GLY A 24 15.45 -4.89 15.77
CA GLY A 24 15.02 -5.83 16.82
C GLY A 24 14.74 -7.26 16.33
N GLY A 25 14.93 -7.55 15.03
CA GLY A 25 14.86 -8.91 14.49
C GLY A 25 13.44 -9.40 14.16
N LYS A 26 12.41 -8.66 14.56
CA LYS A 26 11.02 -8.98 14.24
C LYS A 26 10.77 -8.84 12.73
N VAL A 27 10.30 -9.93 12.11
CA VAL A 27 9.83 -9.90 10.73
C VAL A 27 8.39 -9.37 10.69
N GLN A 28 8.15 -8.38 9.83
CA GLN A 28 6.83 -7.79 9.63
C GLN A 28 6.55 -7.59 8.15
N THR A 29 5.31 -7.86 7.73
CA THR A 29 4.83 -7.46 6.41
C THR A 29 4.44 -5.99 6.44
N ILE A 30 5.10 -5.18 5.62
CA ILE A 30 4.72 -3.80 5.34
C ILE A 30 3.91 -3.74 4.05
N TYR A 31 3.06 -2.72 3.96
CA TYR A 31 2.27 -2.40 2.78
C TYR A 31 2.59 -0.98 2.35
N TYR A 32 2.69 -0.75 1.04
CA TYR A 32 3.00 0.56 0.49
C TYR A 32 2.41 0.74 -0.91
N PHE A 33 2.14 1.99 -1.28
CA PHE A 33 1.64 2.35 -2.60
C PHE A 33 2.79 2.85 -3.50
N SER A 34 2.84 2.38 -4.74
CA SER A 34 3.76 2.89 -5.79
C SER A 34 2.98 3.32 -7.02
N LYS A 35 3.57 4.18 -7.86
CA LYS A 35 2.96 4.58 -9.14
C LYS A 35 3.13 3.51 -10.24
N ASP A 36 4.08 2.60 -10.05
CA ASP A 36 4.34 1.50 -10.97
C ASP A 36 3.61 0.24 -10.53
N ASP A 37 3.07 -0.51 -11.49
CA ASP A 37 2.57 -1.87 -11.26
C ASP A 37 3.76 -2.84 -11.22
N ARG A 38 3.97 -3.46 -10.06
CA ARG A 38 5.10 -4.35 -9.82
C ARG A 38 4.58 -5.76 -9.62
N LYS A 39 4.96 -6.67 -10.51
CA LYS A 39 4.52 -8.07 -10.45
C LYS A 39 5.04 -8.78 -9.20
N ASP A 40 6.25 -8.46 -8.77
CA ASP A 40 6.93 -9.19 -7.68
C ASP A 40 6.45 -8.80 -6.28
N THR A 41 6.02 -7.54 -6.11
CA THR A 41 5.60 -7.01 -4.81
C THR A 41 4.11 -6.67 -4.75
N GLY A 42 3.43 -6.66 -5.88
CA GLY A 42 2.00 -6.36 -5.98
C GLY A 42 1.16 -7.33 -5.16
N CYS A 43 0.18 -6.79 -4.43
CA CYS A 43 -0.72 -7.61 -3.63
C CYS A 43 -2.16 -7.09 -3.64
N ASP A 44 -3.09 -7.94 -3.27
CA ASP A 44 -4.48 -7.56 -3.03
C ASP A 44 -4.64 -6.76 -1.73
N LEU A 45 -5.74 -6.03 -1.62
CA LEU A 45 -6.08 -5.29 -0.39
C LEU A 45 -6.51 -6.29 0.70
N PRO A 46 -5.82 -6.34 1.85
CA PRO A 46 -6.20 -7.25 2.94
C PRO A 46 -7.57 -6.92 3.53
N ASN A 47 -8.33 -7.94 3.92
CA ASN A 47 -9.69 -7.79 4.44
C ASN A 47 -9.77 -6.95 5.74
N ASP A 48 -8.70 -6.92 6.54
CA ASP A 48 -8.60 -6.16 7.79
C ASP A 48 -8.18 -4.69 7.58
N ARG A 49 -8.03 -4.25 6.33
CA ARG A 49 -7.50 -2.93 5.99
C ARG A 49 -8.39 -2.15 5.05
N SER A 50 -8.28 -0.84 5.12
CA SER A 50 -8.91 0.12 4.22
C SER A 50 -7.90 1.15 3.72
N VAL A 51 -8.15 1.68 2.53
CA VAL A 51 -7.34 2.75 1.95
C VAL A 51 -7.73 4.08 2.59
N ASN A 52 -6.74 4.85 2.99
CA ASN A 52 -6.91 6.21 3.49
C ASN A 52 -6.06 7.16 2.65
N GLU A 53 -6.69 8.20 2.09
CA GLU A 53 -6.00 9.27 1.39
C GLU A 53 -5.70 10.42 2.36
N ASN A 54 -4.47 10.93 2.35
CA ASN A 54 -4.13 12.15 3.06
C ASN A 54 -4.61 13.37 2.25
N PRO A 55 -5.55 14.18 2.77
CA PRO A 55 -6.16 15.28 2.02
C PRO A 55 -5.17 16.39 1.66
N ARG A 56 -4.04 16.51 2.38
CA ARG A 56 -3.04 17.58 2.14
C ARG A 56 -2.21 17.33 0.88
N ASN A 57 -1.85 16.07 0.62
CA ASN A 57 -0.90 15.73 -0.44
C ASN A 57 -1.40 14.65 -1.41
N GLY A 58 -2.49 13.96 -1.09
CA GLY A 58 -3.06 12.87 -1.89
C GLY A 58 -2.30 11.55 -1.74
N PHE A 59 -1.47 11.38 -0.70
CA PHE A 59 -0.77 10.12 -0.44
C PHE A 59 -1.72 9.08 0.13
N LEU A 60 -1.61 7.86 -0.37
CA LEU A 60 -2.41 6.73 0.08
C LEU A 60 -1.66 5.94 1.15
N THR A 61 -2.37 5.59 2.20
CA THR A 61 -1.91 4.67 3.25
C THR A 61 -2.97 3.60 3.50
N LEU A 62 -2.57 2.49 4.12
CA LEU A 62 -3.52 1.52 4.66
C LEU A 62 -3.75 1.78 6.14
N LYS A 63 -5.01 1.88 6.53
CA LYS A 63 -5.45 1.88 7.93
C LYS A 63 -6.03 0.50 8.26
N ARG A 64 -5.86 0.05 9.50
CA ARG A 64 -6.66 -1.07 10.01
C ARG A 64 -8.12 -0.61 10.13
N LYS A 65 -9.03 -1.50 9.76
CA LYS A 65 -10.45 -1.31 10.03
C LYS A 65 -10.70 -1.25 11.53
#